data_AF-A0A2R6QHK5-F1
#
_entry.id   AF-A0A2R6QHK5-F1
#
_cell.length_a   1.000
_cell.length_b   1.000
_cell.length_c   1.000
_cell.angle_alpha   90.00
_cell.angle_beta   90.00
_cell.angle_gamma   90.00
#
_symmetry.space_group_name_H-M   'P 1'
#
loop_
_entity.id
_entity.type
_entity.pdbx_description
1 polymer ?
#
loop_
_entity_poly.entity_id
_entity_poly.type
_entity_poly.pdbx_seq_one_letter_code
_entity_poly.pdbx_strand_id
1 'polypeptide(L)'
;MFEQLDNVARHLPITKMIDTICTKIMIQRAARRSLCDVLTPDIEESLKSSFSVSRAWNVSRSSDDVFEVSSNLSITVDLEKRTCSCHLWHIDGVLCYHAVVVTQKFSKDLNMDVDTFLHVEMYHGAYADATCPIPTIDKPNMPLRDVVILPPLCRKPSGRRPKKRILQG
;
A
#
# COMPACT_ATOMS: atom_id res chain seq x y z
N MET A 1 0.97 -15.67 8.14
CA MET A 1 1.96 -16.46 7.38
C MET A 1 3.18 -15.64 6.97
N PHE A 2 3.03 -14.48 6.30
CA PHE A 2 4.17 -13.69 5.83
C PHE A 2 5.02 -13.03 6.93
N GLU A 3 4.42 -12.50 7.99
CA GLU A 3 5.14 -11.90 9.13
C GLU A 3 6.01 -12.91 9.91
N GLN A 4 5.55 -14.16 10.01
CA GLN A 4 6.33 -15.24 10.62
C GLN A 4 7.57 -15.58 9.78
N LEU A 5 7.43 -15.56 8.45
CA LEU A 5 8.54 -15.81 7.53
C LEU A 5 9.60 -14.67 7.56
N ASP A 6 9.19 -13.42 7.84
CA ASP A 6 10.12 -12.28 7.99
C ASP A 6 10.99 -12.39 9.24
N ASN A 7 10.40 -12.85 10.35
CA ASN A 7 11.15 -13.08 11.58
C ASN A 7 12.16 -14.23 11.43
N VAL A 8 11.82 -15.28 10.68
CA VAL A 8 12.74 -16.38 10.39
C VAL A 8 13.88 -15.93 9.47
N ALA A 9 13.57 -15.19 8.40
CA ALA A 9 14.55 -14.73 7.40
C ALA A 9 15.70 -13.92 8.01
N ARG A 10 15.42 -13.10 9.04
CA ARG A 10 16.42 -12.27 9.75
C ARG A 10 17.50 -13.06 10.50
N HIS A 11 17.27 -14.36 10.72
CA HIS A 11 18.22 -15.23 11.42
C HIS A 11 18.94 -16.19 10.45
N LEU A 12 18.69 -16.09 9.15
CA LEU A 12 19.38 -16.88 8.13
C LEU A 12 20.71 -16.24 7.72
N PRO A 13 21.65 -17.02 7.15
CA PRO A 13 22.82 -16.48 6.46
C PRO A 13 22.41 -15.44 5.38
N ILE A 14 23.26 -14.43 5.14
CA ILE A 14 22.95 -13.27 4.29
C ILE A 14 22.41 -13.68 2.91
N THR A 15 23.03 -14.66 2.26
CA THR A 15 22.59 -15.16 0.95
C THR A 15 21.17 -15.72 1.01
N LYS A 16 20.88 -16.57 1.99
CA LYS A 16 19.55 -17.14 2.22
C LYS A 16 18.50 -16.11 2.64
N MET A 17 18.90 -15.08 3.39
CA MET A 17 18.05 -13.95 3.72
C MET A 17 17.64 -13.18 2.45
N ILE A 18 18.60 -12.86 1.57
CA ILE A 18 18.35 -12.17 0.29
C ILE A 18 17.44 -13.03 -0.59
N ASP A 19 17.74 -14.32 -0.75
CA ASP A 19 16.90 -15.25 -1.53
C ASP A 19 15.44 -15.27 -1.04
N THR A 20 15.26 -15.28 0.29
CA THR A 20 13.92 -15.29 0.91
C THR A 20 13.17 -13.98 0.64
N ILE A 21 13.86 -12.84 0.73
CA ILE A 21 13.26 -11.53 0.44
C ILE A 21 12.89 -11.41 -1.05
N CYS A 22 13.79 -11.79 -1.96
CA CYS A 22 13.53 -11.78 -3.40
C CYS A 22 12.33 -12.68 -3.75
N THR A 23 12.28 -13.89 -3.20
CA THR A 23 11.15 -14.83 -3.39
C THR A 23 9.84 -14.22 -2.91
N LYS A 24 9.84 -13.56 -1.75
CA LYS A 24 8.64 -12.87 -1.23
C LYS A 24 8.16 -11.76 -2.15
N ILE A 25 9.07 -10.90 -2.60
CA ILE A 25 8.73 -9.80 -3.52
C ILE A 25 8.16 -10.37 -4.82
N MET A 26 8.75 -11.44 -5.36
CA MET A 26 8.23 -12.12 -6.55
C MET A 26 6.81 -12.66 -6.35
N ILE A 27 6.56 -13.36 -5.24
CA ILE A 27 5.22 -13.89 -4.91
C ILE A 27 4.21 -12.74 -4.77
N GLN A 28 4.57 -11.67 -4.05
CA GLN A 28 3.71 -10.51 -3.87
C GLN A 28 3.40 -9.81 -5.20
N ARG A 29 4.42 -9.61 -6.06
CA ARG A 29 4.21 -9.03 -7.40
C ARG A 29 3.35 -9.93 -8.29
N ALA A 30 3.54 -11.25 -8.22
CA ALA A 30 2.71 -12.19 -8.98
C ALA A 30 1.24 -12.11 -8.55
N ALA A 31 0.96 -12.09 -7.24
CA ALA A 31 -0.40 -11.93 -6.72
C ALA A 31 -1.03 -10.60 -7.12
N ARG A 32 -0.22 -9.53 -7.18
CA ARG A 32 -0.64 -8.20 -7.63
C ARG A 32 -1.03 -8.15 -9.11
N ARG A 33 -0.34 -8.93 -9.96
CA ARG A 33 -0.68 -9.07 -11.39
C ARG A 33 -1.89 -9.94 -11.67
N SER A 34 -2.37 -10.73 -10.70
CA SER A 34 -3.58 -11.54 -10.85
C SER A 34 -4.85 -10.83 -10.38
N LEU A 35 -4.78 -9.53 -10.07
CA LEU A 35 -5.98 -8.73 -9.76
C LEU A 35 -6.82 -8.55 -11.04
N CYS A 36 -8.11 -8.88 -10.97
CA CYS A 36 -9.04 -8.87 -12.11
C CYS A 36 -10.15 -7.81 -12.01
N ASP A 37 -10.27 -7.13 -10.87
CA ASP A 37 -11.33 -6.15 -10.63
C ASP A 37 -10.98 -4.76 -11.20
N VAL A 38 -11.92 -3.80 -11.16
CA VAL A 38 -11.71 -2.42 -11.61
C VAL A 38 -10.85 -1.64 -10.61
N LEU A 39 -11.12 -1.82 -9.33
CA LEU A 39 -10.41 -1.20 -8.22
C LEU A 39 -9.59 -2.24 -7.46
N THR A 40 -8.54 -1.79 -6.78
CA THR A 40 -7.78 -2.69 -5.91
C THR A 40 -8.63 -3.10 -4.69
N PRO A 41 -8.46 -4.32 -4.15
CA PRO A 41 -9.28 -4.82 -3.03
C PRO A 41 -9.31 -3.89 -1.81
N ASP A 42 -8.16 -3.27 -1.51
CA ASP A 42 -8.02 -2.34 -0.37
C ASP A 42 -8.92 -1.09 -0.56
N ILE A 43 -9.02 -0.58 -1.79
CA ILE A 43 -9.87 0.58 -2.11
C ILE A 43 -11.34 0.18 -2.07
N GLU A 44 -11.70 -0.99 -2.62
CA GLU A 44 -13.07 -1.48 -2.54
C GLU A 44 -13.53 -1.67 -1.08
N GLU A 45 -12.67 -2.25 -0.24
CA GLU A 45 -12.95 -2.42 1.19
C GLU A 45 -13.12 -1.07 1.89
N SER A 46 -12.27 -0.09 1.56
CA SER A 46 -12.37 1.28 2.07
C SER A 46 -13.70 1.94 1.68
N LEU A 47 -14.15 1.79 0.43
CA LEU A 47 -15.44 2.31 -0.03
C LEU A 47 -16.62 1.62 0.67
N LYS A 48 -16.58 0.29 0.82
CA LYS A 48 -17.60 -0.50 1.53
C LYS A 48 -17.70 -0.08 3.00
N SER A 49 -16.55 0.08 3.66
CA SER A 49 -16.46 0.57 5.04
C SER A 49 -17.01 2.00 5.15
N SER A 50 -16.62 2.88 4.24
CA SER A 50 -17.07 4.27 4.23
C SER A 50 -18.57 4.40 4.04
N PHE A 51 -19.15 3.57 3.18
CA PHE A 51 -20.60 3.47 3.01
C PHE A 51 -21.28 2.95 4.27
N SER A 52 -20.73 1.94 4.94
CA SER A 52 -21.33 1.39 6.16
C SER A 52 -21.49 2.44 7.27
N VAL A 53 -20.51 3.34 7.42
CA VAL A 53 -20.53 4.43 8.40
C VAL A 53 -21.51 5.53 8.01
N SER A 54 -21.50 5.93 6.74
CA SER A 54 -22.26 7.08 6.24
C SER A 54 -23.71 6.75 5.87
N ARG A 55 -24.09 5.46 5.83
CA ARG A 55 -25.41 4.99 5.37
C ARG A 55 -26.59 5.71 6.00
N ALA A 56 -26.49 6.04 7.30
CA ALA A 56 -27.57 6.67 8.06
C ALA A 56 -27.63 8.19 7.89
N TRP A 57 -26.67 8.82 7.21
CA TRP A 57 -26.63 10.28 7.06
C TRP A 57 -27.67 10.77 6.07
N ASN A 58 -28.22 11.95 6.37
CA ASN A 58 -29.16 12.61 5.47
C ASN A 58 -28.40 13.36 4.37
N VAL A 59 -28.93 13.32 3.16
CA VAL A 59 -28.33 14.01 2.01
C VAL A 59 -29.40 14.86 1.35
N SER A 60 -29.15 16.15 1.26
CA SER A 60 -30.02 17.15 0.64
C SER A 60 -29.36 17.67 -0.63
N ARG A 61 -30.09 17.70 -1.74
CA ARG A 61 -29.56 18.23 -3.01
C ARG A 61 -29.70 19.76 -3.02
N SER A 62 -28.59 20.47 -3.24
CA SER A 62 -28.57 21.94 -3.32
C SER A 62 -28.65 22.43 -4.76
N SER A 63 -27.95 21.78 -5.69
CA SER A 63 -28.03 22.02 -7.14
C SER A 63 -27.85 20.70 -7.89
N ASP A 64 -27.58 20.74 -9.20
CA ASP A 64 -27.51 19.50 -9.97
C ASP A 64 -26.42 18.55 -9.47
N ASP A 65 -25.23 19.09 -9.19
CA ASP A 65 -24.06 18.31 -8.76
C ASP A 65 -23.60 18.62 -7.33
N VAL A 66 -24.22 19.60 -6.66
CA VAL A 66 -23.87 20.01 -5.29
C VAL A 66 -24.88 19.49 -4.27
N PHE A 67 -24.37 18.85 -3.24
CA PHE A 67 -25.11 18.19 -2.19
C PHE A 67 -24.62 18.63 -0.81
N GLU A 68 -25.55 18.67 0.13
CA GLU A 68 -25.29 18.85 1.56
C GLU A 68 -25.51 17.51 2.27
N VAL A 69 -24.51 17.07 3.02
CA VAL A 69 -24.55 15.86 3.83
C VAL A 69 -24.61 16.26 5.30
N SER A 70 -25.67 15.86 5.99
CA SER A 70 -25.84 16.09 7.42
C SER A 70 -25.25 14.91 8.21
N SER A 71 -23.99 15.04 8.61
CA SER A 71 -23.29 14.13 9.52
C SER A 71 -23.22 14.74 10.93
N ASN A 72 -22.06 14.71 11.60
CA ASN A 72 -21.81 15.50 12.81
C ASN A 72 -21.72 17.01 12.50
N LEU A 73 -21.35 17.35 11.28
CA LEU A 73 -21.34 18.70 10.73
C LEU A 73 -22.06 18.68 9.38
N SER A 74 -22.49 19.86 8.91
CA SER A 74 -22.93 20.00 7.53
C SER A 74 -21.72 20.06 6.61
N ILE A 75 -21.67 19.14 5.64
CA ILE A 75 -20.57 18.99 4.69
C ILE A 75 -21.11 19.12 3.27
N THR A 76 -20.41 19.88 2.44
CA THR A 76 -20.78 20.08 1.03
C THR A 76 -19.97 19.14 0.15
N VAL A 77 -20.64 18.46 -0.77
CA VAL A 77 -20.04 17.60 -1.80
C VAL A 77 -20.43 18.14 -3.16
N ASP A 78 -19.46 18.28 -4.05
CA ASP A 78 -19.64 18.69 -5.44
C ASP A 78 -19.12 17.55 -6.34
N LEU A 79 -20.04 16.84 -7.00
CA LEU A 79 -19.72 15.68 -7.84
C LEU A 79 -19.05 16.10 -9.16
N GLU A 80 -19.44 17.23 -9.75
CA GLU A 80 -18.87 17.73 -10.99
C GLU A 80 -17.38 18.07 -10.79
N LYS A 81 -17.08 18.80 -9.71
CA LYS A 81 -15.70 19.17 -9.37
C LYS A 81 -14.93 18.06 -8.67
N ARG A 82 -15.58 16.97 -8.30
CA ARG A 82 -15.02 15.87 -7.49
C ARG A 82 -14.41 16.37 -6.18
N THR A 83 -15.16 17.20 -5.45
CA THR A 83 -14.69 17.79 -4.19
C THR A 83 -15.65 17.55 -3.03
N CYS A 84 -15.09 17.58 -1.83
CA CYS A 84 -15.82 17.56 -0.59
C CYS A 84 -15.20 18.60 0.34
N SER A 85 -16.02 19.34 1.11
CA SER A 85 -15.51 20.35 2.04
C SER A 85 -14.71 19.76 3.21
N CYS A 86 -14.72 18.43 3.39
CA CYS A 86 -13.80 17.75 4.30
C CYS A 86 -12.39 17.54 3.71
N HIS A 87 -12.17 17.89 2.44
CA HIS A 87 -10.93 17.80 1.67
C HIS A 87 -10.30 16.41 1.47
N LEU A 88 -10.76 15.38 2.19
CA LEU A 88 -10.23 14.01 2.10
C LEU A 88 -10.31 13.44 0.68
N TRP A 89 -11.39 13.72 -0.07
CA TRP A 89 -11.49 13.23 -1.45
C TRP A 89 -10.37 13.77 -2.34
N HIS A 90 -10.01 15.04 -2.18
CA HIS A 90 -8.92 15.64 -2.95
C HIS A 90 -7.54 15.13 -2.52
N ILE A 91 -7.34 14.90 -1.21
CA ILE A 91 -6.05 14.46 -0.66
C ILE A 91 -5.78 12.99 -0.97
N ASP A 92 -6.79 12.13 -0.77
CA ASP A 92 -6.61 10.68 -0.85
C ASP A 92 -6.85 10.14 -2.27
N GLY A 93 -7.50 10.92 -3.15
CA GLY A 93 -7.91 10.47 -4.49
C GLY A 93 -9.05 9.42 -4.47
N VAL A 94 -9.59 9.12 -3.28
CA VAL A 94 -10.70 8.19 -3.05
C VAL A 94 -11.88 8.96 -2.46
N LEU A 95 -13.09 8.56 -2.81
CA LEU A 95 -14.30 9.10 -2.19
C LEU A 95 -14.25 9.00 -0.66
N CYS A 96 -14.41 10.13 0.02
CA CYS A 96 -14.59 10.16 1.47
C CYS A 96 -16.00 9.70 1.86
N TYR A 97 -16.25 9.44 3.15
CA TYR A 97 -17.56 9.02 3.68
C TYR A 97 -18.74 9.86 3.16
N HIS A 98 -18.58 11.18 3.07
CA HIS A 98 -19.61 12.10 2.57
C HIS A 98 -19.85 11.92 1.08
N ALA A 99 -18.79 11.81 0.28
CA ALA A 99 -18.89 11.63 -1.16
C ALA A 99 -19.47 10.24 -1.49
N VAL A 100 -19.08 9.19 -0.76
CA VAL A 100 -19.62 7.83 -0.93
C VAL A 100 -21.15 7.81 -0.76
N VAL A 101 -21.71 8.44 0.29
CA VAL A 101 -23.16 8.42 0.49
C VAL A 101 -23.91 9.23 -0.56
N VAL A 102 -23.32 10.33 -1.05
CA VAL A 102 -23.89 11.13 -2.14
C VAL A 102 -23.87 10.34 -3.45
N THR A 103 -22.72 9.80 -3.83
CA THR A 103 -22.54 9.00 -5.05
C THR A 103 -23.46 7.77 -5.03
N GLN A 104 -23.60 7.07 -3.90
CA GLN A 104 -24.53 5.94 -3.79
C GLN A 104 -26.02 6.32 -3.92
N LYS A 105 -26.42 7.52 -3.47
CA LYS A 105 -27.83 7.95 -3.52
C LYS A 105 -28.20 8.62 -4.84
N PHE A 106 -27.25 9.28 -5.50
CA PHE A 106 -27.53 10.19 -6.62
C PHE A 106 -26.69 9.95 -7.88
N SER A 107 -25.55 9.26 -7.77
CA SER A 107 -24.75 8.81 -8.90
C SER A 107 -24.94 7.31 -9.13
N LYS A 108 -24.47 6.80 -10.27
CA LYS A 108 -24.66 5.40 -10.68
C LYS A 108 -23.41 4.54 -10.52
N ASP A 109 -22.21 5.13 -10.45
CA ASP A 109 -20.97 4.35 -10.41
C ASP A 109 -19.89 4.99 -9.53
N LEU A 110 -19.62 4.36 -8.38
CA LEU A 110 -18.55 4.74 -7.46
C LEU A 110 -17.15 4.63 -8.11
N ASN A 111 -16.97 3.69 -9.03
CA ASN A 111 -15.66 3.41 -9.61
C ASN A 111 -15.17 4.56 -10.49
N MET A 112 -16.10 5.28 -11.13
CA MET A 112 -15.81 6.42 -12.00
C MET A 112 -15.30 7.64 -11.22
N ASP A 113 -15.66 7.76 -9.95
CA ASP A 113 -15.35 8.89 -9.09
C ASP A 113 -14.06 8.70 -8.27
N VAL A 114 -13.48 7.49 -8.29
CA VAL A 114 -12.14 7.21 -7.77
C VAL A 114 -11.09 7.65 -8.79
N ASP A 115 -9.96 8.19 -8.31
CA ASP A 115 -8.85 8.55 -9.17
C ASP A 115 -8.35 7.33 -9.97
N THR A 116 -8.16 7.53 -11.27
CA THR A 116 -7.61 6.56 -12.21
C THR A 116 -6.29 5.94 -11.74
N PHE A 117 -5.46 6.65 -10.97
CA PHE A 117 -4.23 6.09 -10.41
C PHE A 117 -4.46 4.92 -9.45
N LEU A 118 -5.67 4.76 -8.94
CA LEU A 118 -6.06 3.69 -8.01
C LEU A 118 -6.82 2.55 -8.70
N HIS A 119 -7.03 2.65 -10.02
CA HIS A 119 -7.59 1.58 -10.83
C HIS A 119 -6.57 0.47 -11.05
N VAL A 120 -7.06 -0.75 -11.18
CA VAL A 120 -6.23 -1.95 -11.39
C VAL A 120 -5.44 -1.88 -12.68
N GLU A 121 -5.93 -1.18 -13.70
CA GLU A 121 -5.18 -0.93 -14.94
C GLU A 121 -3.86 -0.19 -14.69
N MET A 122 -3.91 0.95 -13.99
CA MET A 122 -2.71 1.72 -13.63
C MET A 122 -1.83 0.95 -12.66
N TYR A 123 -2.45 0.18 -11.76
CA TYR A 123 -1.73 -0.72 -10.85
C TYR A 123 -0.94 -1.80 -11.61
N HIS A 124 -1.54 -2.45 -12.62
CA HIS A 124 -0.86 -3.41 -13.48
C HIS A 124 0.30 -2.76 -14.20
N GLY A 125 0.12 -1.54 -14.73
CA GLY A 125 1.19 -0.76 -15.35
C GLY A 125 2.37 -0.56 -14.41
N ALA A 126 2.12 -0.22 -13.13
CA ALA A 126 3.17 -0.01 -12.14
C ALA A 126 3.94 -1.30 -11.75
N TYR A 127 3.33 -2.48 -11.90
CA TYR A 127 3.92 -3.78 -11.55
C TYR A 127 4.18 -4.70 -12.75
N ALA A 128 4.07 -4.19 -13.98
CA ALA A 128 4.24 -4.96 -15.22
C ALA A 128 5.61 -5.63 -15.28
N ASP A 129 6.67 -4.91 -14.88
CA ASP A 129 8.04 -5.40 -14.94
C ASP A 129 8.31 -6.57 -14.00
N ALA A 130 8.96 -7.61 -14.55
CA ALA A 130 9.40 -8.77 -13.81
C ALA A 130 10.53 -8.39 -12.83
N THR A 131 10.41 -8.84 -11.57
CA THR A 131 11.57 -8.90 -10.68
C THR A 131 12.40 -10.11 -11.06
N CYS A 132 13.55 -9.87 -11.67
CA CYS A 132 14.53 -10.91 -11.91
C CYS A 132 15.07 -11.42 -10.56
N PRO A 133 15.10 -12.74 -10.31
CA PRO A 133 15.85 -13.27 -9.19
C PRO A 133 17.33 -12.93 -9.37
N ILE A 134 18.01 -12.59 -8.27
CA ILE A 134 19.47 -12.46 -8.29
C ILE A 134 20.03 -13.87 -8.55
N PRO A 135 20.76 -14.11 -9.66
CA PRO A 135 21.31 -15.42 -9.94
C PRO A 135 22.19 -15.87 -8.79
N THR A 136 21.90 -17.06 -8.24
CA THR A 136 22.71 -17.65 -7.15
C THR A 136 24.05 -18.20 -7.67
N ILE A 137 24.30 -18.12 -8.97
CA ILE A 137 25.39 -18.73 -9.74
C ILE A 137 25.74 -17.71 -10.84
N ASP A 138 26.95 -17.21 -11.07
CA ASP A 138 28.29 -17.58 -10.62
C ASP A 138 28.91 -16.43 -9.83
N LYS A 139 29.65 -16.75 -8.77
CA LYS A 139 30.74 -15.87 -8.37
C LYS A 139 31.68 -15.88 -9.58
N PRO A 140 31.89 -14.78 -10.33
CA PRO A 140 32.89 -14.79 -11.37
C PRO A 140 34.16 -15.33 -10.74
N ASN A 141 34.88 -16.20 -11.47
CA ASN A 141 36.17 -16.72 -11.04
C ASN A 141 37.18 -15.56 -11.08
N MET A 142 36.94 -14.58 -10.21
CA MET A 142 37.79 -13.44 -9.97
C MET A 142 39.01 -14.02 -9.31
N PRO A 143 40.21 -13.91 -9.92
CA PRO A 143 41.41 -14.21 -9.19
C PRO A 143 41.38 -13.33 -7.95
N LEU A 144 41.21 -13.93 -6.78
CA LEU A 144 41.48 -13.31 -5.48
C LEU A 144 42.99 -13.07 -5.40
N ARG A 145 43.53 -12.24 -6.29
CA ARG A 145 44.87 -11.69 -6.16
C ARG A 145 44.69 -10.28 -5.65
N ASP A 146 45.12 -10.10 -4.39
CA ASP A 146 45.48 -8.84 -3.76
C ASP A 146 44.40 -7.75 -3.59
N VAL A 147 43.11 -8.07 -3.73
CA VAL A 147 42.05 -7.12 -3.32
C VAL A 147 41.83 -7.22 -1.82
N VAL A 148 42.52 -6.35 -1.07
CA VAL A 148 42.25 -6.14 0.36
C VAL A 148 40.93 -5.36 0.49
N ILE A 149 39.84 -6.07 0.74
CA ILE A 149 38.55 -5.44 1.09
C ILE A 149 38.66 -4.93 2.52
N LEU A 150 38.96 -3.64 2.67
CA LEU A 150 38.93 -2.98 3.97
C LEU A 150 37.46 -2.84 4.43
N PRO A 151 37.17 -3.02 5.73
CA PRO A 151 35.84 -2.73 6.23
C PRO A 151 35.50 -1.26 5.97
N PRO A 152 34.24 -0.93 5.67
CA PRO A 152 33.83 0.47 5.56
C PRO A 152 34.21 1.19 6.85
N LEU A 153 34.65 2.45 6.73
CA LEU A 153 35.00 3.33 7.85
C LEU A 153 33.73 3.71 8.63
N CYS A 154 33.12 2.72 9.28
CA CYS A 154 31.95 2.89 10.12
C CYS A 154 32.42 3.02 11.57
N ARG A 155 31.99 4.08 12.26
CA ARG A 155 32.04 4.11 13.72
C ARG A 155 31.25 2.91 14.24
N LYS A 156 31.82 2.10 15.14
CA LYS A 156 31.05 1.06 15.85
C LYS A 156 29.86 1.76 16.52
N PRO A 157 28.61 1.45 16.13
CA PRO A 157 27.45 1.90 16.89
C PRO A 157 27.58 1.34 18.32
N SER A 158 27.01 2.02 19.30
CA SER A 158 26.94 1.42 20.64
C SER A 158 26.25 0.06 20.51
N GLY A 159 26.90 -0.98 21.07
CA GLY A 159 26.49 -2.35 20.85
C GLY A 159 25.02 -2.57 21.20
N ARG A 160 24.31 -3.35 20.39
CA ARG A 160 22.96 -3.80 20.70
C ARG A 160 22.97 -4.48 22.07
N ARG A 161 22.13 -4.01 23.01
CA ARG A 161 22.03 -4.64 24.34
C ARG A 161 21.76 -6.14 24.19
N PRO A 162 22.50 -7.01 24.88
CA PRO A 162 22.25 -8.45 24.85
C PRO A 162 20.80 -8.75 25.25
N LYS A 163 20.10 -9.60 24.48
CA LYS A 163 18.72 -10.02 24.80
C LYS A 163 18.64 -10.81 26.12
N LYS A 164 19.75 -11.41 26.58
CA LYS A 164 19.86 -12.09 27.86
C LYS A 164 20.84 -11.32 28.75
N ARG A 165 20.37 -10.87 29.92
CA ARG A 165 21.26 -10.37 30.98
C ARG A 165 22.04 -11.55 31.53
N ILE A 166 23.36 -11.49 31.47
CA ILE A 166 24.20 -12.36 32.28
C ILE A 166 24.00 -11.89 33.72
N LEU A 167 23.38 -12.72 34.57
CA LEU A 167 23.35 -12.48 36.01
C LEU A 167 24.76 -12.78 36.51
N GLN A 168 25.46 -11.75 36.99
CA GLN A 168 26.67 -11.98 37.78
C GLN A 168 26.22 -12.45 39.16
N GLY A 169 26.67 -13.65 39.54
CA GLY A 169 26.49 -14.21 40.88
C GLY A 169 27.50 -13.65 41.87
#